data_AF-A0A537YF62-F1
#
_entry.id   AF-A0A537YF62-F1
#
_cell.length_a   1.000
_cell.length_b   1.000
_cell.length_c   1.000
_cell.angle_alpha   90.00
_cell.angle_beta   90.00
_cell.angle_gamma   90.00
#
_symmetry.space_group_name_H-M   'P 1'
#
loop_
_entity.id
_entity.type
_entity.pdbx_description
1 polymer ?
#
loop_
_entity_poly.entity_id
_entity_poly.type
_entity_poly.pdbx_seq_one_letter_code
_entity_poly.pdbx_strand_id
1 'polypeptide(L)'
;MDIEEFYDTDPRRRSGEDRQFGLGWTDAADEHNLWDLYWNSGSGELYLMRKPVVDPLVGWTGYALEDNARAVSRIEHRILGAAQHLIHPGQIRAKTGKESEEYNKEALTEDLQVEVLGVIPDAGRVERVLAGWEQAMDQPDSLAWLRARLSAEGVTVSS
;
A
#
# COMPACT_ATOMS: atom_id res chain seq x y z
N MET A 1 -3.71 12.67 2.74
CA MET A 1 -3.74 12.77 4.23
C MET A 1 -2.69 11.84 4.79
N ASP A 2 -2.23 12.02 6.01
CA ASP A 2 -1.35 11.03 6.66
C ASP A 2 -2.15 9.78 7.07
N ILE A 3 -1.47 8.64 7.22
CA ILE A 3 -2.10 7.37 7.62
C ILE A 3 -2.70 7.41 9.03
N GLU A 4 -2.09 8.13 9.98
CA GLU A 4 -2.64 8.27 11.34
C GLU A 4 -3.91 9.13 11.30
N GLU A 5 -3.86 10.27 10.60
CA GLU A 5 -5.02 11.13 10.35
C GLU A 5 -6.17 10.37 9.67
N PHE A 6 -5.86 9.50 8.71
CA PHE A 6 -6.83 8.61 8.09
C PHE A 6 -7.52 7.72 9.13
N TYR A 7 -6.79 7.02 10.01
CA TYR A 7 -7.46 6.17 11.01
C TYR A 7 -8.20 6.95 12.11
N ASP A 8 -7.75 8.16 12.44
CA ASP A 8 -8.35 8.99 13.49
C ASP A 8 -9.66 9.65 13.07
N THR A 9 -9.83 9.92 11.77
CA THR A 9 -11.02 10.61 11.25
C THR A 9 -12.29 9.73 11.24
N ASP A 10 -12.15 8.39 11.15
CA ASP A 10 -13.28 7.47 11.17
C ASP A 10 -12.99 6.23 12.03
N PRO A 11 -13.60 6.11 13.23
CA PRO A 11 -13.40 4.98 14.12
C PRO A 11 -13.72 3.61 13.48
N ARG A 12 -14.58 3.56 12.46
CA ARG A 12 -14.91 2.31 11.75
C ARG A 12 -13.68 1.71 11.08
N ARG A 13 -12.74 2.53 10.62
CA ARG A 13 -11.49 2.09 9.96
C ARG A 13 -10.62 1.24 10.89
N ARG A 14 -10.56 1.59 12.17
CA ARG A 14 -9.82 0.84 13.20
C ARG A 14 -10.48 -0.49 13.55
N SER A 15 -11.82 -0.54 13.55
CA SER A 15 -12.57 -1.77 13.79
C SER A 15 -12.63 -2.72 12.57
N GLY A 16 -12.41 -2.19 11.38
CA GLY A 16 -12.42 -2.94 10.12
C GLY A 16 -11.08 -3.63 9.82
N GLU A 17 -11.14 -4.67 9.00
CA GLU A 17 -9.98 -5.34 8.41
C GLU A 17 -9.54 -4.60 7.14
N ASP A 18 -8.23 -4.43 6.94
CA ASP A 18 -7.73 -3.96 5.64
C ASP A 18 -7.42 -5.16 4.78
N ARG A 19 -8.14 -5.28 3.68
CA ARG A 19 -7.88 -6.28 2.66
C ARG A 19 -7.02 -5.69 1.55
N GLN A 20 -5.90 -6.32 1.28
CA GLN A 20 -4.92 -5.87 0.29
C GLN A 20 -5.28 -6.36 -1.13
N PHE A 21 -5.10 -5.48 -2.12
CA PHE A 21 -5.30 -5.74 -3.56
C PHE A 21 -4.05 -5.31 -4.36
N GLY A 22 -2.89 -5.80 -3.96
CA GLY A 22 -1.61 -5.54 -4.60
C GLY A 22 -0.77 -4.48 -3.90
N LEU A 23 0.54 -4.72 -3.89
CA LEU A 23 1.55 -3.77 -3.44
C LEU A 23 2.39 -3.35 -4.65
N GLY A 24 2.79 -2.08 -4.71
CA GLY A 24 3.68 -1.61 -5.79
C GLY A 24 2.98 -1.20 -7.08
N TRP A 25 1.75 -0.69 -6.99
CA TRP A 25 1.12 0.03 -8.10
C TRP A 25 1.97 1.24 -8.48
N THR A 26 2.04 1.55 -9.78
CA THR A 26 2.92 2.58 -10.35
C THR A 26 2.12 3.70 -11.00
N ASP A 27 2.66 4.92 -10.91
CA ASP A 27 2.16 6.10 -11.61
C ASP A 27 3.26 6.59 -12.54
N ALA A 28 2.97 6.75 -13.83
CA ALA A 28 3.98 7.27 -14.77
C ALA A 28 4.41 8.71 -14.44
N ALA A 29 3.61 9.47 -13.70
CA ALA A 29 3.95 10.82 -13.27
C ALA A 29 4.74 10.85 -11.93
N ASP A 30 4.81 9.72 -11.20
CA ASP A 30 5.47 9.64 -9.89
C ASP A 30 6.33 8.36 -9.78
N GLU A 31 7.42 8.32 -10.54
CA GLU A 31 8.38 7.20 -10.56
C GLU A 31 9.12 6.99 -9.23
N HIS A 32 9.09 7.99 -8.36
CA HIS A 32 9.74 7.95 -7.05
C HIS A 32 8.88 7.30 -5.97
N ASN A 33 7.66 6.86 -6.30
CA ASN A 33 6.75 6.28 -5.32
C ASN A 33 6.04 5.03 -5.85
N LEU A 34 5.85 4.11 -4.93
CA LEU A 34 4.99 2.95 -5.09
C LEU A 34 3.72 3.15 -4.29
N TRP A 35 2.65 2.54 -4.76
CA TRP A 35 1.34 2.66 -4.14
C TRP A 35 0.79 1.30 -3.79
N ASP A 36 0.25 1.17 -2.58
CA ASP A 36 -0.33 -0.08 -2.11
C ASP A 36 -1.84 0.09 -1.96
N LEU A 37 -2.61 -0.84 -2.53
CA LEU A 37 -4.06 -0.74 -2.58
C LEU A 37 -4.71 -1.59 -1.49
N TYR A 38 -5.58 -0.97 -0.72
CA TYR A 38 -6.33 -1.60 0.36
C TYR A 38 -7.81 -1.26 0.30
N TRP A 39 -8.63 -2.17 0.81
CA TRP A 39 -10.04 -1.96 1.09
C TRP A 39 -10.31 -2.21 2.58
N ASN A 40 -10.88 -1.22 3.28
CA ASN A 40 -11.22 -1.38 4.69
C ASN A 40 -12.67 -1.88 4.85
N SER A 41 -12.87 -3.01 5.52
CA SER A 41 -14.21 -3.61 5.68
C SER A 41 -15.13 -2.85 6.64
N GLY A 42 -14.58 -2.00 7.50
CA GLY A 42 -15.34 -1.21 8.46
C GLY A 42 -15.93 0.06 7.86
N SER A 43 -15.15 0.77 7.03
CA SER A 43 -15.62 1.98 6.33
C SER A 43 -16.12 1.72 4.90
N GLY A 44 -15.73 0.60 4.29
CA GLY A 44 -15.97 0.29 2.88
C GLY A 44 -15.07 1.08 1.94
N GLU A 45 -14.07 1.78 2.44
CA GLU A 45 -13.21 2.64 1.63
C GLU A 45 -12.12 1.83 0.94
N LEU A 46 -11.96 2.10 -0.36
CA LEU A 46 -10.81 1.70 -1.15
C LEU A 46 -9.80 2.86 -1.11
N TYR A 47 -8.58 2.59 -0.67
CA TYR A 47 -7.54 3.62 -0.51
C TYR A 47 -6.17 3.13 -0.99
N LEU A 48 -5.36 4.06 -1.48
CA LEU A 48 -3.95 3.86 -1.77
C LEU A 48 -3.10 4.38 -0.62
N MET A 49 -2.04 3.65 -0.29
CA MET A 49 -0.96 4.11 0.57
C MET A 49 0.29 4.33 -0.28
N ARG A 50 0.78 5.57 -0.34
CA ARG A 50 2.00 5.96 -1.03
C ARG A 50 3.22 5.59 -0.19
N LYS A 51 4.23 5.02 -0.83
CA LYS A 51 5.53 4.66 -0.25
C LYS A 51 6.65 5.16 -1.15
N PRO A 52 7.67 5.84 -0.61
CA PRO A 52 8.81 6.23 -1.42
C PRO A 52 9.56 5.00 -1.93
N VAL A 53 9.93 5.03 -3.22
CA VAL A 53 10.91 4.12 -3.81
C VAL A 53 12.27 4.53 -3.22
N VAL A 54 12.71 3.81 -2.19
CA VAL A 54 14.07 3.97 -1.68
C VAL A 54 15.04 3.34 -2.68
N ASP A 55 16.03 4.12 -3.14
CA ASP A 55 17.08 3.63 -4.03
C ASP A 55 17.76 2.41 -3.38
N PRO A 56 17.87 1.27 -4.09
CA PRO A 56 18.50 0.06 -3.55
C PRO A 56 19.93 0.28 -3.02
N LEU A 57 20.65 1.29 -3.50
CA LEU A 57 22.02 1.65 -3.08
C LEU A 57 22.08 2.58 -1.86
N VAL A 58 20.98 3.21 -1.47
CA VAL A 58 20.91 4.08 -0.29
C VAL A 58 19.72 3.65 0.58
N GLY A 59 19.97 2.66 1.45
CA GLY A 59 19.33 2.68 2.77
C GLY A 59 18.45 1.51 3.18
N TRP A 60 18.00 0.60 2.31
CA TRP A 60 17.17 -0.54 2.76
C TRP A 60 17.88 -1.90 2.65
N THR A 61 18.74 -2.08 1.66
CA THR A 61 19.48 -3.34 1.47
C THR A 61 20.80 -3.38 2.24
N GLY A 62 21.36 -2.25 2.67
CA GLY A 62 22.66 -2.18 3.34
C GLY A 62 22.80 -3.06 4.60
N TYR A 63 21.72 -3.25 5.37
CA TYR A 63 21.77 -4.02 6.62
C TYR A 63 21.35 -5.49 6.48
N ALA A 64 20.72 -5.88 5.36
CA ALA A 64 20.44 -7.28 5.03
C ALA A 64 21.54 -7.91 4.14
N LEU A 65 22.45 -7.09 3.60
CA LEU A 65 23.47 -7.50 2.63
C LEU A 65 24.83 -7.82 3.21
N GLU A 66 25.06 -7.66 4.52
CA GLU A 66 26.35 -8.07 5.11
C GLU A 66 26.60 -9.58 5.00
N ASP A 67 25.56 -10.40 4.77
CA ASP A 67 25.72 -11.87 4.78
C ASP A 67 25.76 -12.57 3.41
N ASN A 68 25.62 -11.89 2.26
CA ASN A 68 25.84 -12.59 0.98
C ASN A 68 26.06 -11.69 -0.25
N ALA A 69 27.30 -11.30 -0.49
CA ALA A 69 27.74 -10.56 -1.67
C ALA A 69 27.46 -11.27 -3.03
N ARG A 70 27.05 -12.55 -3.02
CA ARG A 70 26.72 -13.31 -4.24
C ARG A 70 25.22 -13.38 -4.56
N ALA A 71 24.36 -12.88 -3.68
CA ALA A 71 22.91 -12.87 -3.89
C ALA A 71 22.41 -11.62 -4.64
N VAL A 72 23.18 -10.52 -4.57
CA VAL A 72 22.83 -9.19 -5.11
C VAL A 72 22.44 -9.24 -6.59
N SER A 73 23.09 -10.08 -7.39
CA SER A 73 22.80 -10.17 -8.84
C SER A 73 21.56 -11.00 -9.20
N ARG A 74 20.79 -11.50 -8.22
CA ARG A 74 19.54 -12.27 -8.44
C ARG A 74 18.32 -11.69 -7.69
N ILE A 75 18.48 -10.58 -6.97
CA ILE A 75 17.47 -10.03 -6.06
C ILE A 75 16.60 -8.92 -6.72
N GLU A 76 16.56 -8.81 -8.05
CA GLU A 76 15.66 -7.83 -8.70
C GLU A 76 14.16 -8.18 -8.54
N HIS A 77 13.80 -9.44 -8.27
CA HIS A 77 12.37 -9.85 -8.23
C HIS A 77 11.89 -10.46 -6.89
N ARG A 78 12.79 -10.71 -5.92
CA ARG A 78 12.43 -11.49 -4.71
C ARG A 78 12.07 -10.66 -3.47
N ILE A 79 12.48 -9.39 -3.41
CA ILE A 79 12.17 -8.53 -2.25
C ILE A 79 10.71 -8.07 -2.27
N LEU A 80 10.11 -7.88 -3.45
CA LEU A 80 8.68 -7.55 -3.59
C LEU A 80 7.76 -8.64 -2.99
N GLY A 81 8.12 -9.93 -3.12
CA GLY A 81 7.29 -11.03 -2.65
C GLY A 81 7.26 -11.23 -1.12
N ALA A 82 8.30 -10.82 -0.39
CA ALA A 82 8.33 -10.94 1.07
C ALA A 82 7.60 -9.79 1.77
N ALA A 83 7.60 -8.60 1.16
CA ALA A 83 6.85 -7.44 1.65
C ALA A 83 5.32 -7.56 1.44
N GLN A 84 4.87 -8.43 0.51
CA GLN A 84 3.45 -8.66 0.18
C GLN A 84 2.54 -9.03 1.36
N HIS A 85 3.09 -9.47 2.50
CA HIS A 85 2.31 -9.86 3.68
C HIS A 85 2.55 -8.95 4.90
N LEU A 86 3.40 -7.93 4.77
CA LEU A 86 3.77 -7.07 5.90
C LEU A 86 2.83 -5.86 5.94
N ILE A 87 1.87 -5.90 6.86
CA ILE A 87 1.17 -4.68 7.31
C ILE A 87 2.25 -3.71 7.81
N HIS A 88 2.33 -2.52 7.24
CA HIS A 88 3.38 -1.56 7.57
C HIS A 88 3.35 -1.22 9.08
N PRO A 89 4.50 -1.06 9.76
CA PRO A 89 4.53 -0.71 11.19
C PRO A 89 3.73 0.55 11.52
N GLY A 90 3.74 1.56 10.65
CA GLY A 90 2.90 2.76 10.78
C GLY A 90 1.40 2.46 10.75
N GLN A 91 0.95 1.51 9.92
CA GLN A 91 -0.45 1.07 9.89
C GLN A 91 -0.81 0.26 11.15
N ILE A 92 0.11 -0.54 11.69
CA ILE A 92 -0.07 -1.25 12.96
C ILE A 92 -0.18 -0.26 14.12
N ARG A 93 0.71 0.74 14.18
CA ARG A 93 0.68 1.82 15.18
C ARG A 93 -0.64 2.58 15.09
N ALA A 94 -1.03 3.00 13.90
CA ALA A 94 -2.28 3.73 13.68
C ALA A 94 -3.51 2.89 14.08
N LYS A 95 -3.56 1.61 13.75
CA LYS A 95 -4.70 0.75 14.14
C LYS A 95 -4.73 0.40 15.63
N THR A 96 -3.61 -0.02 16.19
CA THR A 96 -3.56 -0.68 17.50
C THR A 96 -3.14 0.22 18.66
N GLY A 97 -2.56 1.39 18.37
CA GLY A 97 -1.98 2.29 19.37
C GLY A 97 -0.75 1.73 20.09
N LYS A 98 -0.26 0.54 19.68
CA LYS A 98 0.96 -0.07 20.21
C LYS A 98 2.12 0.20 19.25
N GLU A 99 3.28 0.55 19.80
CA GLU A 99 4.53 0.40 19.06
C GLU A 99 4.84 -1.08 18.89
N SER A 100 5.20 -1.49 17.68
CA SER A 100 5.72 -2.83 17.45
C SER A 100 6.99 -3.00 18.29
N GLU A 101 6.98 -3.91 19.28
CA GLU A 101 8.12 -4.19 20.15
C GLU A 101 9.34 -4.72 19.37
N GLU A 102 9.13 -5.32 18.19
CA GLU A 102 10.21 -5.86 17.33
C GLU A 102 10.89 -4.82 16.42
N TYR A 103 10.37 -3.59 16.30
CA TYR A 103 10.89 -2.60 15.34
C TYR A 103 10.86 -1.18 15.90
N ASN A 104 11.79 -0.89 16.80
CA ASN A 104 12.20 0.48 17.19
C ASN A 104 13.23 1.00 16.16
N LYS A 105 13.28 2.25 15.71
CA LYS A 105 12.41 3.46 15.81
C LYS A 105 13.15 4.56 15.01
N GLU A 106 12.43 5.61 14.58
CA GLU A 106 12.95 6.88 14.01
C GLU A 106 13.06 7.01 12.47
N ALA A 107 13.16 5.93 11.68
CA ALA A 107 13.27 6.05 10.21
C ALA A 107 11.99 5.67 9.42
N LEU A 108 10.92 5.24 10.10
CA LEU A 108 9.67 4.76 9.50
C LEU A 108 8.48 5.69 9.75
N THR A 109 8.78 6.91 10.23
CA THR A 109 7.82 7.98 10.56
C THR A 109 7.61 8.98 9.43
N GLU A 110 8.18 8.77 8.25
CA GLU A 110 8.09 9.75 7.17
C GLU A 110 6.90 9.47 6.24
N ASP A 111 5.87 10.33 6.38
CA ASP A 111 4.80 10.66 5.44
C ASP A 111 4.20 9.51 4.62
N LEU A 112 3.57 8.53 5.30
CA LEU A 112 2.67 7.60 4.62
C LEU A 112 1.42 8.34 4.19
N GLN A 113 1.40 8.76 2.93
CA GLN A 113 0.27 9.47 2.37
C GLN A 113 -0.81 8.51 1.91
N VAL A 114 -2.03 8.75 2.38
CA VAL A 114 -3.24 8.05 1.98
C VAL A 114 -4.03 8.88 0.96
N GLU A 115 -4.43 8.22 -0.11
CA GLU A 115 -5.41 8.69 -1.10
C GLU A 115 -6.63 7.76 -1.07
N VAL A 116 -7.79 8.29 -0.67
CA VAL A 116 -9.05 7.53 -0.73
C VAL A 116 -9.60 7.58 -2.15
N LEU A 117 -9.75 6.44 -2.79
CA LEU A 117 -10.24 6.32 -4.17
C LEU A 117 -11.77 6.28 -4.26
N GLY A 118 -12.45 5.90 -3.17
CA GLY A 118 -13.91 5.89 -3.09
C GLY A 118 -14.44 4.83 -2.13
N VAL A 119 -15.77 4.71 -2.07
CA VAL A 119 -16.46 3.80 -1.16
C VAL A 119 -17.14 2.66 -1.93
N ILE A 120 -16.78 1.43 -1.58
CA ILE A 120 -17.39 0.18 -2.06
C ILE A 120 -17.80 -0.62 -0.82
N PRO A 121 -19.08 -0.58 -0.41
CA PRO A 121 -19.51 -1.18 0.88
C PRO A 121 -19.40 -2.71 0.97
N ASP A 122 -19.25 -3.39 -0.17
CA ASP A 122 -19.38 -4.83 -0.28
C ASP A 122 -18.08 -5.48 -0.79
N ALA A 123 -17.62 -6.50 -0.06
CA ALA A 123 -16.43 -7.27 -0.39
C ALA A 123 -16.57 -7.95 -1.78
N GLY A 124 -17.76 -8.49 -2.10
CA GLY A 124 -18.00 -9.13 -3.40
C GLY A 124 -18.00 -8.13 -4.56
N ARG A 125 -18.40 -6.88 -4.33
CA ARG A 125 -18.32 -5.80 -5.32
C ARG A 125 -16.89 -5.38 -5.54
N VAL A 126 -16.07 -5.20 -4.50
CA VAL A 126 -14.65 -4.82 -4.70
C VAL A 126 -13.89 -5.89 -5.47
N GLU A 127 -14.12 -7.18 -5.19
CA GLU A 127 -13.51 -8.28 -5.96
C GLU A 127 -13.91 -8.26 -7.44
N ARG A 128 -15.17 -7.95 -7.75
CA ARG A 128 -15.64 -7.84 -9.14
C ARG A 128 -15.09 -6.61 -9.85
N VAL A 129 -15.08 -5.46 -9.17
CA VAL A 129 -14.53 -4.20 -9.70
C VAL A 129 -13.05 -4.38 -10.00
N LEU A 130 -12.29 -4.98 -9.09
CA LEU A 130 -10.85 -5.21 -9.22
C LEU A 130 -10.51 -6.51 -9.96
N ALA A 131 -11.47 -7.21 -10.57
CA ALA A 131 -11.16 -8.44 -11.30
C ALA A 131 -10.08 -8.19 -12.37
N GLY A 132 -9.01 -8.99 -12.31
CA GLY A 132 -7.83 -8.84 -13.19
C GLY A 132 -6.76 -7.87 -12.69
N TRP A 133 -6.87 -7.35 -11.46
CA TRP A 133 -5.92 -6.38 -10.89
C TRP A 133 -4.48 -6.88 -10.91
N GLU A 134 -4.23 -8.17 -10.66
CA GLU A 134 -2.88 -8.76 -10.63
C GLU A 134 -2.14 -8.53 -11.96
N GLN A 135 -2.82 -8.75 -13.09
CA GLN A 135 -2.25 -8.58 -14.43
C GLN A 135 -2.11 -7.10 -14.81
N ALA A 136 -3.00 -6.26 -14.29
CA ALA A 136 -2.94 -4.82 -14.52
C ALA A 136 -1.80 -4.15 -13.73
N MET A 137 -1.50 -4.65 -12.52
CA MET A 137 -0.43 -4.15 -11.67
C MET A 137 0.95 -4.31 -12.32
N ASP A 138 1.15 -5.38 -13.09
CA ASP A 138 2.39 -5.66 -13.84
C ASP A 138 2.60 -4.74 -15.06
N GLN A 139 1.60 -3.92 -15.41
CA GLN A 139 1.74 -2.96 -16.51
C GLN A 139 2.39 -1.65 -16.04
N PRO A 140 3.12 -0.96 -16.94
CA PRO A 140 3.50 0.43 -16.70
C PRO A 140 2.26 1.31 -16.46
N ASP A 141 2.37 2.26 -15.53
CA ASP A 141 1.29 3.19 -15.19
C ASP A 141 0.01 2.48 -14.71
N SER A 142 0.18 1.47 -13.85
CA SER A 142 -0.93 0.62 -13.40
C SER A 142 -2.01 1.37 -12.62
N LEU A 143 -1.71 2.53 -12.03
CA LEU A 143 -2.73 3.39 -11.43
C LEU A 143 -3.70 3.98 -12.46
N ALA A 144 -3.28 4.22 -13.70
CA ALA A 144 -4.18 4.68 -14.75
C ALA A 144 -5.28 3.64 -15.05
N TRP A 145 -4.92 2.35 -15.06
CA TRP A 145 -5.89 1.26 -15.16
C TRP A 145 -6.87 1.27 -13.98
N LEU A 146 -6.36 1.41 -12.76
CA LEU A 146 -7.18 1.40 -11.55
C LEU A 146 -8.19 2.56 -11.55
N ARG A 147 -7.73 3.78 -11.82
CA ARG A 147 -8.57 4.99 -11.88
C ARG A 147 -9.62 4.89 -12.99
N ALA A 148 -9.25 4.39 -14.18
CA ALA A 148 -10.20 4.18 -15.28
C ALA A 148 -11.26 3.13 -14.92
N ARG A 149 -10.86 2.04 -14.25
CA ARG A 149 -11.75 0.96 -13.81
C ARG A 149 -12.79 1.47 -12.79
N LEU A 150 -12.34 2.22 -11.78
CA LEU A 150 -13.22 2.81 -10.77
C LEU A 150 -14.21 3.81 -11.38
N SER A 151 -13.75 4.63 -12.33
CA SER A 151 -14.59 5.56 -13.06
C SER A 151 -15.68 4.83 -13.87
N ALA A 152 -15.32 3.76 -14.59
CA ALA A 152 -16.27 2.97 -15.37
C ALA A 152 -17.35 2.28 -14.50
N GLU A 153 -16.98 1.88 -13.28
CA GLU A 153 -17.87 1.23 -12.31
C GLU A 153 -18.65 2.23 -11.44
N GLY A 154 -18.53 3.53 -11.72
CA GLY A 154 -19.22 4.60 -11.02
C GLY A 154 -18.82 4.74 -9.55
N VAL A 155 -17.60 4.34 -9.20
CA VAL A 155 -17.06 4.52 -7.85
C VAL A 155 -16.67 5.98 -7.70
N THR A 156 -17.43 6.72 -6.88
CA THR A 156 -17.14 8.13 -6.60
C THR A 156 -16.13 8.27 -5.48
N VAL A 157 -15.14 9.14 -5.69
CA VAL A 157 -14.21 9.58 -4.65
C VAL A 157 -15.02 10.24 -3.55
N SER A 158 -14.85 9.81 -2.30
CA SER A 158 -15.43 10.52 -1.16
C SER A 158 -14.64 11.82 -1.01
N SER A 159 -15.25 12.95 -1.39
CA SER A 159 -14.72 14.30 -1.16
C SER A 159 -14.83 14.70 0.31
#